data_AF-A0A151RQB1-F1
#
_entry.id   AF-A0A151RQB1-F1
#
_cell.length_a   1.000
_cell.length_b   1.000
_cell.length_c   1.000
_cell.angle_alpha   90.00
_cell.angle_beta   90.00
_cell.angle_gamma   90.00
#
_symmetry.space_group_name_H-M   'P 1'
#
loop_
_entity.id
_entity.type
_entity.pdbx_description
1 polymer ?
#
loop_
_entity_poly.entity_id
_entity_poly.type
_entity_poly.pdbx_seq_one_letter_code
_entity_poly.pdbx_strand_id
1 'polypeptide(L)'
;MQMVHLPRKVCDDIDHICRSILWGDFDDRKNIHVVVWDEICRPKEKRGLGLRKMRDVNDTFMMKNCWSILTQPQKLWVKVVYRMASEADQTETRVPEYWIR
;
A
#
# COMPACT_ATOMS: atom_id res chain seq x y z
N MET A 1 8.21 0.14 -7.65
CA MET A 1 7.21 1.18 -7.34
C MET A 1 5.88 0.46 -7.27
N GLN A 2 5.23 0.48 -6.11
CA GLN A 2 3.89 -0.07 -5.98
C GLN A 2 2.93 0.86 -6.74
N MET A 3 2.13 0.35 -7.68
CA MET A 3 1.21 1.20 -8.48
C MET A 3 -0.24 1.15 -8.00
N VAL A 4 -0.59 0.14 -7.20
CA VAL A 4 -1.96 -0.13 -6.76
C VAL A 4 -2.00 -0.11 -5.25
N HIS A 5 -3.07 0.44 -4.67
CA HIS A 5 -3.32 0.36 -3.23
C HIS A 5 -3.66 -1.08 -2.85
N LEU A 6 -2.90 -1.66 -1.92
CA LEU A 6 -3.09 -3.06 -1.54
C LEU A 6 -4.37 -3.22 -0.68
N PRO A 7 -5.17 -4.29 -0.90
CA PRO A 7 -6.29 -4.60 -0.03
C PRO A 7 -5.85 -4.79 1.42
N ARG A 8 -6.68 -4.34 2.35
CA ARG A 8 -6.40 -4.38 3.80
C ARG A 8 -6.00 -5.77 4.30
N LYS A 9 -6.64 -6.83 3.79
CA LYS A 9 -6.34 -8.22 4.14
C LYS A 9 -4.90 -8.61 3.80
N VAL A 10 -4.43 -8.24 2.61
CA VAL A 10 -3.04 -8.54 2.19
C VAL A 10 -2.03 -7.84 3.10
N CYS A 11 -2.30 -6.58 3.48
CA CYS A 11 -1.46 -5.88 4.45
C CYS A 11 -1.44 -6.59 5.81
N ASP A 12 -2.58 -7.12 6.25
CA ASP A 12 -2.70 -7.83 7.52
C ASP A 12 -1.99 -9.19 7.48
N ASP A 13 -2.04 -9.89 6.34
CA ASP A 13 -1.34 -11.15 6.11
C ASP A 13 0.18 -10.94 6.11
N ILE A 14 0.66 -9.85 5.51
CA ILE A 14 2.07 -9.47 5.55
C ILE A 14 2.50 -9.16 6.99
N ASP A 15 1.73 -8.35 7.72
CA ASP A 15 2.01 -8.07 9.13
C ASP A 15 2.00 -9.37 9.97
N HIS A 16 1.12 -10.32 9.67
CA HIS A 16 1.08 -11.63 10.30
C HIS A 16 2.36 -12.44 10.04
N ILE A 17 2.83 -12.49 8.79
CA ILE A 17 4.09 -13.15 8.43
C ILE A 17 5.26 -12.49 9.17
N CYS A 18 5.31 -11.16 9.21
CA CYS A 18 6.35 -10.43 9.95
C CYS A 18 6.32 -10.75 11.45
N ARG A 19 5.13 -10.86 12.06
CA ARG A 19 4.97 -11.30 13.46
C ARG A 19 5.47 -12.72 13.67
N SER A 20 5.11 -13.64 12.79
CA SER A 20 5.53 -15.04 12.86
C SER A 20 7.05 -15.15 12.79
N ILE A 21 7.70 -14.42 11.88
CA ILE A 21 9.17 -14.35 11.80
C ILE A 21 9.76 -13.77 13.09
N LEU A 22 9.18 -12.69 13.62
CA LEU A 22 9.71 -12.01 14.81
C LEU A 22 9.67 -12.91 16.06
N TRP A 23 8.59 -13.67 16.22
CA TRP A 23 8.39 -14.53 17.38
C TRP A 23 8.83 -15.99 17.16
N GLY A 24 9.30 -16.33 15.96
CA GLY A 24 9.76 -17.67 15.64
C GLY A 24 8.63 -18.70 15.59
N ASP A 25 7.45 -18.31 15.12
CA ASP A 25 6.30 -19.21 14.91
C ASP A 25 6.48 -20.03 13.62
N PHE A 26 7.52 -20.86 13.62
CA PHE A 26 7.75 -21.89 12.63
C PHE A 26 7.51 -23.25 13.31
N ASP A 27 6.72 -24.11 12.66
CA ASP A 27 6.61 -25.54 13.02
C ASP A 27 5.80 -25.86 14.29
N ASP A 28 4.48 -25.59 14.26
CA ASP A 28 3.44 -25.95 15.25
C ASP A 28 3.65 -25.45 16.70
N ARG A 29 4.76 -24.79 16.98
CA ARG A 29 5.05 -24.12 18.25
C ARG A 29 4.52 -22.69 18.18
N LYS A 30 3.29 -22.51 18.68
CA LYS A 30 2.75 -21.17 18.94
C LYS A 30 3.51 -20.55 20.10
N ASN A 31 4.35 -19.57 19.82
CA ASN A 31 4.98 -18.75 20.85
C ASN A 31 3.97 -17.71 21.34
N ILE A 32 4.00 -17.45 22.66
CA ILE A 32 3.12 -16.44 23.24
C ILE A 32 3.58 -15.06 22.76
N HIS A 33 2.69 -14.33 22.08
CA HIS A 33 2.93 -12.94 21.72
C HIS A 33 2.81 -12.07 22.97
N VAL A 34 3.94 -11.77 23.62
CA VAL A 34 3.98 -11.00 24.87
C VAL A 34 3.71 -9.51 24.65
N VAL A 35 3.85 -9.01 23.42
CA VAL A 35 3.74 -7.58 23.09
C VAL A 35 2.79 -7.37 21.91
N VAL A 36 1.88 -6.39 22.05
CA VAL A 36 0.95 -5.99 20.99
C VAL A 36 1.73 -5.43 19.79
N TRP A 37 1.36 -5.82 18.57
CA TRP A 37 2.05 -5.38 17.35
C TRP A 37 2.20 -3.86 17.22
N ASP A 38 1.19 -3.11 17.63
CA ASP A 38 1.20 -1.65 17.64
C ASP A 38 2.33 -1.06 18.50
N GLU A 39 2.68 -1.70 19.62
CA GLU A 39 3.79 -1.27 20.48
C GLU A 39 5.14 -1.56 19.82
N ILE A 40 5.26 -2.69 19.13
CA ILE A 40 6.46 -3.08 18.38
C ILE A 40 6.70 -2.13 17.22
N CYS A 41 5.63 -1.68 16.56
CA CYS A 41 5.72 -0.73 15.46
C CYS A 41 6.05 0.71 15.88
N ARG A 42 6.10 1.01 17.19
CA ARG A 42 6.51 2.34 17.64
C ARG A 42 7.98 2.62 17.29
N PRO A 43 8.36 3.90 17.08
CA PRO A 43 9.76 4.28 16.95
C PRO A 43 10.61 3.81 18.14
N LYS A 44 11.89 3.56 17.89
CA LYS A 44 12.86 3.16 18.95
C LYS A 44 12.94 4.18 20.09
N GLU A 45 12.83 5.47 19.76
CA GLU A 45 12.76 6.57 20.73
C GLU A 45 11.58 6.43 21.70
N LYS A 46 10.49 5.81 21.25
CA LYS A 46 9.28 5.53 22.02
C LYS A 46 9.23 4.09 22.55
N ARG A 47 10.39 3.45 22.72
CA ARG A 47 10.55 2.07 23.23
C ARG A 47 9.94 0.96 22.36
N GLY A 48 9.60 1.26 21.10
CA GLY A 48 9.24 0.22 20.12
C GLY A 48 10.45 -0.33 19.37
N LEU A 49 10.21 -1.27 18.46
CA LEU A 49 11.25 -1.88 17.63
C LEU A 49 11.52 -1.07 16.34
N GLY A 50 10.62 -0.13 16.02
CA GLY A 50 10.68 0.69 14.80
C GLY A 50 10.21 -0.06 13.55
N LEU A 51 9.52 -1.19 13.70
CA LEU A 51 8.86 -1.86 12.59
C LEU A 51 7.73 -0.99 12.04
N ARG A 52 7.43 -1.12 10.75
CA ARG A 52 6.37 -0.34 10.11
C ARG A 52 5.19 -1.25 9.82
N LYS A 53 3.97 -0.79 10.14
CA LYS A 53 2.76 -1.50 9.73
C LYS A 53 2.63 -1.44 8.23
N MET A 54 2.27 -2.55 7.60
CA MET A 54 2.21 -2.63 6.15
C MET A 54 1.17 -1.65 5.56
N ARG A 55 0.09 -1.38 6.30
CA ARG A 55 -0.92 -0.39 5.90
C ARG A 55 -0.35 1.02 5.77
N ASP A 56 0.39 1.48 6.79
CA ASP A 56 1.00 2.81 6.79
C ASP A 56 2.04 2.94 5.66
N VAL A 57 2.76 1.86 5.39
CA VAL A 57 3.73 1.77 4.29
C VAL A 57 3.04 1.84 2.93
N ASN A 58 1.93 1.11 2.75
CA ASN A 58 1.09 1.15 1.55
C ASN A 58 0.61 2.58 1.26
N ASP A 59 0.05 3.25 2.26
CA ASP A 59 -0.44 4.64 2.11
C ASP A 59 0.70 5.60 1.80
N THR A 60 1.86 5.44 2.46
CA THR A 60 3.05 6.26 2.20
C THR A 60 3.57 6.05 0.77
N PHE A 61 3.54 4.82 0.24
CA PHE A 61 3.91 4.55 -1.15
C PHE A 61 2.97 5.22 -2.13
N MET A 62 1.66 5.16 -1.88
CA MET A 62 0.67 5.85 -2.71
C MET A 62 0.90 7.37 -2.69
N MET A 63 1.12 7.95 -1.52
CA MET A 63 1.41 9.39 -1.39
C MET A 63 2.72 9.77 -2.10
N LYS A 64 3.76 8.94 -2.02
CA LYS A 64 5.02 9.14 -2.75
C LYS A 64 4.81 9.11 -4.27
N ASN A 65 3.93 8.23 -4.77
CA ASN A 65 3.57 8.22 -6.19
C ASN A 65 2.83 9.48 -6.60
N CYS A 66 1.80 9.88 -5.84
CA CYS A 66 1.06 11.13 -6.09
C CYS A 66 2.02 12.33 -6.11
N TRP A 67 2.90 12.43 -5.12
CA TRP A 67 3.94 13.45 -5.07
C TRP A 67 4.85 13.43 -6.31
N SER A 68 5.24 12.24 -6.78
CA SER A 68 6.06 12.12 -7.98
C SER A 68 5.31 12.51 -9.26
N ILE A 69 3.99 12.32 -9.33
CA ILE A 69 3.17 12.78 -10.47
C ILE A 69 3.13 14.31 -10.50
N LEU A 70 2.99 14.93 -9.33
CA LEU A 70 2.93 16.39 -9.19
C LEU A 70 4.29 17.07 -9.44
N THR A 71 5.38 16.48 -8.95
CA THR A 71 6.70 17.14 -8.96
C THR A 71 7.59 16.76 -10.13
N GLN A 72 7.36 15.59 -10.77
CA GLN A 72 8.30 15.03 -11.75
C GLN A 72 7.57 14.51 -13.00
N PRO A 73 6.93 15.40 -13.78
CA PRO A 73 6.17 15.03 -14.99
C PRO A 73 7.04 14.43 -16.10
N GLN A 74 8.36 14.66 -16.06
CA GLN A 74 9.30 14.13 -17.04
C GLN A 74 9.54 12.60 -16.94
N LYS A 75 9.17 11.98 -15.82
CA LYS A 75 9.33 10.52 -15.65
C LYS A 75 8.45 9.76 -16.64
N LEU A 76 9.02 8.72 -17.26
CA LEU A 76 8.34 7.95 -18.31
C LEU A 76 6.98 7.40 -17.85
N TRP A 77 6.93 6.79 -16.66
CA TRP A 77 5.67 6.23 -16.14
C TRP A 77 4.62 7.31 -15.84
N VAL A 78 5.04 8.52 -15.46
CA VAL A 78 4.12 9.65 -15.23
C VAL A 78 3.51 10.10 -16.55
N LYS A 79 4.32 10.19 -17.63
CA LYS A 79 3.81 10.48 -18.98
C LYS A 79 2.80 9.44 -19.46
N VAL A 80 3.05 8.16 -19.18
CA VAL A 80 2.12 7.07 -19.52
C VAL A 80 0.79 7.24 -18.77
N VAL A 81 0.85 7.52 -17.46
CA VAL A 81 -0.35 7.76 -16.64
C VAL A 81 -1.15 8.97 -17.15
N TYR A 82 -0.50 10.09 -17.48
CA TYR A 82 -1.18 11.26 -18.05
C TYR A 82 -1.85 10.94 -19.39
N ARG A 83 -1.18 10.17 -20.25
CA ARG A 83 -1.75 9.75 -21.54
C ARG A 83 -2.97 8.85 -21.35
N MET A 84 -2.88 7.85 -20.48
CA MET A 84 -4.01 6.96 -20.15
C MET A 84 -5.19 7.75 -19.56
N ALA A 85 -4.92 8.73 -18.68
CA ALA A 85 -5.97 9.58 -18.13
C ALA A 85 -6.66 10.43 -19.21
N SER A 86 -5.90 10.96 -20.18
CA SER A 86 -6.48 11.72 -21.30
C SER A 86 -7.32 10.87 -22.25
N GLU A 87 -6.97 9.59 -22.42
CA GLU A 87 -7.72 8.64 -23.25
C GLU A 87 -9.00 8.17 -22.54
N ALA A 88 -8.96 8.01 -21.21
CA ALA A 88 -10.13 7.64 -20.41
C ALA A 88 -11.23 8.73 -20.42
N ASP A 89 -10.85 10.00 -20.33
CA ASP A 89 -11.77 11.16 -20.40
C ASP A 89 -12.55 11.21 -21.74
N GLN A 90 -11.93 10.74 -22.83
CA GLN A 90 -12.58 10.63 -24.14
C GLN A 90 -13.55 9.44 -24.25
N THR A 91 -13.45 8.44 -23.37
CA THR A 91 -14.34 7.26 -23.40
C THR A 91 -15.63 7.48 -22.61
N GLU A 92 -15.60 8.31 -21.57
CA GLU A 92 -16.78 8.65 -20.76
C GLU A 92 -17.76 9.57 -21.50
N THR A 93 -17.31 10.26 -22.56
CA THR A 93 -18.17 11.02 -23.47
C THR A 93 -18.79 10.19 -24.61
N ARG A 94 -18.44 8.89 -24.73
CA ARG A 94 -18.97 7.97 -25.76
C ARG A 94 -19.98 6.97 -25.21
N VAL A 95 -20.63 7.23 -24.08
CA VAL A 95 -21.73 6.37 -23.61
C VAL A 95 -22.89 6.53 -24.59
N PRO A 96 -23.25 5.48 -25.36
CA PRO A 96 -24.29 5.64 -26.37
C PRO A 96 -25.68 5.76 -25.72
N GLU A 97 -26.50 6.69 -26.20
CA GLU A 97 -27.84 7.00 -25.66
C GLU A 97 -28.82 5.81 -25.60
N TYR A 98 -28.48 4.66 -26.22
CA TYR A 98 -29.32 3.46 -26.22
C TYR A 98 -29.26 2.62 -24.94
N TRP A 99 -28.40 2.94 -23.97
CA TRP A 99 -28.32 2.26 -22.66
C TRP A 99 -29.24 2.86 -21.59
N ILE A 100 -29.94 3.98 -21.89
CA ILE A 100 -30.83 4.69 -20.95
C ILE A 100 -32.32 4.42 -21.28
N ARG A 101 -32.63 3.38 -22.06
CA ARG A 101 -34.01 2.90 -22.27
C ARG A 101 -34.20 1.49 -21.74
#